data_AF-A0A9D9P8L7-F1
#
_entry.id   AF-A0A9D9P8L7-F1
#
_cell.length_a   1.000
_cell.length_b   1.000
_cell.length_c   1.000
_cell.angle_alpha   90.00
_cell.angle_beta   90.00
_cell.angle_gamma   90.00
#
_symmetry.space_group_name_H-M   'P 1'
#
loop_
_entity.id
_entity.type
_entity.pdbx_description
1 polymer ?
#
loop_
_entity_poly.entity_id
_entity_poly.type
_entity_poly.pdbx_seq_one_letter_code
_entity_poly.pdbx_strand_id
1 'polypeptide(L)'
;MNGNNLAFAEHDRFSDYFGSLRSIVTSSAQNDSGLFETNLRDERYLPFENSGVTSEWQLELPANSSKNEPAQFDYDTISDVILHIRYTAREDGSLLRNAAMKELDELIKAGQATGSVRLFSVRHEFPSEWHRFKTQTNELSLTLRPEHYPFWAQGRVARGRVTAVTLLARSEQMEVSATIGSDGIMLQKDAALGNLLIGKFTNIAPPAKPTGELKLSFNTKELSDLWIAVSWK
;
A
#
# COMPACT_ATOMS: atom_id res chain seq x y z
N MET A 1 -13.30 -8.05 20.55
CA MET A 1 -11.91 -8.35 20.94
C MET A 1 -11.00 -7.44 20.13
N ASN A 2 -10.32 -6.54 20.84
CA ASN A 2 -9.23 -5.62 20.46
C ASN A 2 -9.01 -5.33 18.96
N GLY A 3 -9.74 -4.33 18.46
CA GLY A 3 -9.34 -3.58 17.27
C GLY A 3 -8.27 -2.56 17.68
N ASN A 4 -7.06 -2.72 17.16
CA ASN A 4 -6.02 -1.71 17.26
C ASN A 4 -6.45 -0.48 16.44
N ASN A 5 -7.14 0.45 17.09
CA ASN A 5 -7.16 1.84 16.66
C ASN A 5 -5.71 2.32 16.65
N LEU A 6 -5.12 2.47 15.47
CA LEU A 6 -4.07 3.46 15.28
C LEU A 6 -4.75 4.82 15.34
N ALA A 7 -5.17 5.22 16.55
CA ALA A 7 -5.48 6.60 16.83
C ALA A 7 -4.17 7.35 16.62
N PHE A 8 -4.08 8.13 15.54
CA PHE A 8 -3.19 9.27 15.53
C PHE A 8 -3.57 10.06 16.78
N ALA A 9 -2.69 10.05 17.79
CA ALA A 9 -2.92 10.80 19.01
C ALA A 9 -3.26 12.24 18.61
N GLU A 10 -4.40 12.75 19.07
CA GLU A 10 -4.73 14.18 19.01
C GLU A 10 -3.51 14.93 19.56
N HIS A 11 -2.73 15.51 18.66
CA HIS A 11 -1.56 16.27 19.03
C HIS A 11 -2.04 17.72 19.13
N ASP A 12 -1.94 18.32 20.32
CA ASP A 12 -2.22 19.75 20.62
C ASP A 12 -1.54 20.76 19.66
N ARG A 13 -0.64 20.29 18.81
CA ARG A 13 0.08 21.08 17.80
C ARG A 13 -0.63 21.13 16.44
N PHE A 14 -1.60 20.26 16.18
CA PHE A 14 -2.38 20.26 14.95
C PHE A 14 -3.75 20.89 15.22
N SER A 15 -4.14 21.81 14.35
CA SER A 15 -5.49 22.37 14.33
C SER A 15 -6.25 21.65 13.24
N ASP A 16 -7.25 20.86 13.61
CA ASP A 16 -8.13 20.22 12.63
C ASP A 16 -9.04 21.28 12.02
N TYR A 17 -8.82 21.57 10.74
CA TYR A 17 -9.67 22.48 9.99
C TYR A 17 -10.66 21.67 9.15
N PHE A 18 -11.90 21.64 9.62
CA PHE A 18 -13.00 21.05 8.90
C PHE A 18 -13.51 22.04 7.84
N GLY A 19 -12.84 22.10 6.69
CA GLY A 19 -13.31 22.86 5.54
C GLY A 19 -14.72 22.43 5.10
N SER A 20 -15.46 23.35 4.45
CA SER A 20 -16.83 23.12 3.99
C SER A 20 -16.94 22.15 2.79
N LEU A 21 -15.85 21.93 2.06
CA LEU A 21 -15.78 21.04 0.90
C LEU A 21 -14.77 19.92 1.17
N ARG A 22 -15.27 18.70 1.41
CA ARG A 22 -14.46 17.51 1.76
C ARG A 22 -14.42 16.46 0.64
N SER A 23 -14.92 16.79 -0.55
CA SER A 23 -15.01 15.86 -1.67
C SER A 23 -14.94 16.63 -2.98
N ILE A 24 -14.35 15.99 -3.98
CA ILE A 24 -14.42 16.40 -5.38
C ILE A 24 -14.95 15.25 -6.21
N VAL A 25 -15.51 15.55 -7.38
CA VAL A 25 -15.90 14.54 -8.37
C VAL A 25 -15.03 14.76 -9.59
N THR A 26 -14.40 13.70 -10.08
CA THR A 26 -13.57 13.73 -11.27
C THR A 26 -14.35 13.20 -12.48
N SER A 27 -13.95 13.64 -13.67
CA SER A 27 -14.62 13.34 -14.95
C SER A 27 -13.65 12.98 -16.07
N SER A 28 -12.45 13.57 -16.10
CA SER A 28 -11.48 13.35 -17.19
C SER A 28 -10.43 12.28 -16.88
N ALA A 29 -10.27 11.91 -15.60
CA ALA A 29 -9.19 11.09 -15.08
C ALA A 29 -7.77 11.61 -15.38
N GLN A 30 -7.61 12.85 -15.85
CA GLN A 30 -6.32 13.45 -16.18
C GLN A 30 -6.17 14.82 -15.54
N ASN A 31 -5.33 14.91 -14.51
CA ASN A 31 -5.06 16.13 -13.74
C ASN A 31 -6.34 16.88 -13.33
N ASP A 32 -7.37 16.14 -12.94
CA ASP A 32 -8.68 16.69 -12.58
C ASP A 32 -8.63 17.32 -11.18
N SER A 33 -9.25 18.49 -11.07
CA SER A 33 -9.33 19.28 -9.84
C SER A 33 -10.70 19.20 -9.16
N GLY A 34 -11.69 18.62 -9.85
CA GLY A 34 -13.10 18.67 -9.45
C GLY A 34 -13.81 19.98 -9.76
N LEU A 35 -13.17 20.89 -10.50
CA LEU A 35 -13.74 22.17 -10.93
C LEU A 35 -13.71 22.27 -12.46
N PHE A 36 -14.71 22.94 -13.05
CA PHE A 36 -14.71 23.23 -14.47
C PHE A 36 -13.52 24.11 -14.90
N GLU A 37 -13.16 25.08 -14.07
CA GLU A 37 -11.99 25.92 -14.26
C GLU A 37 -11.28 26.13 -12.92
N THR A 38 -10.00 25.75 -12.85
CA THR A 38 -9.15 26.02 -11.68
C THR A 38 -8.55 27.40 -11.78
N ASN A 39 -9.07 28.34 -11.00
CA ASN A 39 -8.53 29.70 -10.93
C ASN A 39 -7.92 29.98 -9.56
N LEU A 40 -6.59 30.10 -9.51
CA LEU A 40 -5.82 30.41 -8.28
C LEU A 40 -5.91 31.89 -7.86
N ARG A 41 -6.59 32.74 -8.64
CA ARG A 41 -6.83 34.15 -8.34
C ARG A 41 -8.25 34.42 -7.86
N ASP A 42 -9.09 33.38 -7.78
CA ASP A 42 -10.41 33.50 -7.18
C ASP A 42 -10.27 33.77 -5.68
N GLU A 43 -11.18 34.57 -5.12
CA GLU A 43 -11.21 34.86 -3.68
C GLU A 43 -11.78 33.69 -2.87
N ARG A 44 -12.43 32.73 -3.54
CA ARG A 44 -12.96 31.52 -2.92
C ARG A 44 -11.89 30.46 -2.79
N TYR A 45 -11.92 29.75 -1.68
CA TYR A 45 -11.06 28.60 -1.45
C TYR A 45 -11.29 27.49 -2.46
N LEU A 46 -10.20 26.86 -2.91
CA LEU A 46 -10.24 25.62 -3.66
C LEU A 46 -10.62 24.43 -2.77
N PRO A 47 -11.12 23.33 -3.35
CA PRO A 47 -11.31 22.09 -2.61
C PRO A 47 -10.02 21.67 -1.88
N PHE A 48 -10.15 21.31 -0.60
CA PHE A 48 -9.05 20.93 0.29
C PHE A 48 -8.01 22.03 0.59
N GLU A 49 -8.24 23.26 0.16
CA GLU A 49 -7.36 24.36 0.53
C GLU A 49 -7.34 24.54 2.05
N ASN A 50 -6.15 24.78 2.61
CA ASN A 50 -5.91 24.91 4.06
C ASN A 50 -6.32 23.70 4.93
N SER A 51 -6.56 22.53 4.33
CA SER A 51 -6.98 21.33 5.06
C SER A 51 -5.82 20.52 5.68
N GLY A 52 -4.58 20.96 5.51
CA GLY A 52 -3.39 20.24 5.96
C GLY A 52 -3.04 19.03 5.07
N VAL A 53 -1.79 18.55 5.19
CA VAL A 53 -1.29 17.38 4.43
C VAL A 53 -1.39 16.08 5.22
N THR A 54 -1.45 16.16 6.55
CA THR A 54 -1.62 15.00 7.42
C THR A 54 -3.10 14.64 7.48
N SER A 55 -3.59 14.00 6.40
CA SER A 55 -5.01 13.71 6.21
C SER A 55 -5.19 12.30 5.64
N GLU A 56 -6.36 11.70 5.90
CA GLU A 56 -6.79 10.47 5.26
C GLU A 56 -7.55 10.81 3.96
N TRP A 57 -7.19 10.14 2.87
CA TRP A 57 -7.79 10.36 1.55
C TRP A 57 -8.54 9.11 1.11
N GLN A 58 -9.79 9.30 0.68
CA GLN A 58 -10.62 8.24 0.11
C GLN A 58 -10.82 8.51 -1.38
N LEU A 59 -10.48 7.52 -2.21
CA LEU A 59 -10.84 7.47 -3.63
C LEU A 59 -11.89 6.37 -3.79
N GLU A 60 -13.01 6.71 -4.43
CA GLU A 60 -14.08 5.76 -4.72
C GLU A 60 -14.40 5.78 -6.22
N LEU A 61 -14.48 4.60 -6.82
CA LEU A 61 -14.95 4.45 -8.19
C LEU A 61 -16.49 4.31 -8.20
N PRO A 62 -17.20 4.83 -9.22
CA PRO A 62 -18.67 4.91 -9.18
C PRO A 62 -19.42 3.58 -9.05
N ALA A 63 -18.84 2.46 -9.48
CA ALA A 63 -19.48 1.15 -9.44
C ALA A 63 -18.67 0.17 -8.58
N ASN A 64 -19.35 -0.65 -7.80
CA ASN A 64 -18.75 -1.76 -7.08
C ASN A 64 -18.82 -3.05 -7.92
N SER A 65 -17.71 -3.39 -8.57
CA SER A 65 -17.60 -4.61 -9.38
C SER A 65 -17.87 -5.89 -8.58
N SER A 66 -17.57 -5.91 -7.27
CA SER A 66 -17.84 -7.06 -6.39
C SER A 66 -19.33 -7.25 -6.09
N LYS A 67 -20.15 -6.23 -6.33
CA LYS A 67 -21.62 -6.28 -6.19
C LYS A 67 -22.34 -6.36 -7.53
N ASN A 68 -21.61 -6.57 -8.62
CA ASN A 68 -22.14 -6.62 -9.98
C ASN A 68 -22.88 -5.32 -10.38
N GLU A 69 -22.42 -4.18 -9.86
CA GLU A 69 -22.93 -2.86 -10.24
C GLU A 69 -22.41 -2.47 -11.65
N PRO A 70 -23.19 -1.70 -12.44
CA PRO A 70 -22.85 -1.38 -13.81
C PRO A 70 -21.67 -0.39 -13.90
N ALA A 71 -20.46 -0.90 -14.09
CA ALA A 71 -19.28 -0.09 -14.36
C ALA A 71 -19.32 0.47 -15.79
N GLN A 72 -18.97 1.76 -15.94
CA GLN A 72 -18.95 2.42 -17.26
C GLN A 72 -17.76 1.99 -18.15
N PHE A 73 -16.71 1.43 -17.54
CA PHE A 73 -15.53 0.91 -18.21
C PHE A 73 -14.89 -0.18 -17.34
N ASP A 74 -13.97 -0.94 -17.93
CA ASP A 74 -13.26 -2.02 -17.26
C ASP A 74 -12.18 -1.48 -16.29
N TYR A 75 -12.36 -1.67 -14.99
CA TYR A 75 -11.42 -1.19 -13.96
C TYR A 75 -10.07 -1.91 -13.98
N ASP A 76 -9.99 -3.11 -14.56
CA ASP A 76 -8.72 -3.83 -14.70
C ASP A 76 -7.77 -3.12 -15.69
N THR A 77 -8.27 -2.13 -16.44
CA THR A 77 -7.46 -1.30 -17.33
C THR A 77 -6.76 -0.13 -16.63
N ILE A 78 -7.07 0.14 -15.35
CA ILE A 78 -6.42 1.20 -14.57
C ILE A 78 -5.02 0.72 -14.14
N SER A 79 -3.97 1.32 -14.70
CA SER A 79 -2.58 1.00 -14.35
C SER A 79 -2.19 1.48 -12.96
N ASP A 80 -2.54 2.72 -12.64
CA ASP A 80 -2.13 3.43 -11.45
C ASP A 80 -3.05 4.62 -11.16
N VAL A 81 -2.98 5.12 -9.93
CA VAL A 81 -3.66 6.34 -9.49
C VAL A 81 -2.60 7.33 -9.03
N ILE A 82 -2.54 8.48 -9.68
CA ILE A 82 -1.58 9.56 -9.35
C ILE A 82 -2.33 10.71 -8.68
N LEU A 83 -2.07 10.90 -7.39
CA LEU A 83 -2.60 12.02 -6.61
C LEU A 83 -1.59 13.17 -6.57
N HIS A 84 -2.00 14.34 -7.06
CA HIS A 84 -1.19 15.55 -7.02
C HIS A 84 -1.61 16.43 -5.84
N ILE A 85 -0.78 16.49 -4.78
CA ILE A 85 -1.01 17.36 -3.63
C ILE A 85 -0.14 18.61 -3.76
N ARG A 86 -0.78 19.78 -3.87
CA ARG A 86 -0.10 21.08 -3.80
C ARG A 86 -0.30 21.63 -2.39
N TYR A 87 0.81 21.88 -1.70
CA TYR A 87 0.79 22.40 -0.34
C TYR A 87 1.82 23.51 -0.17
N THR A 88 1.59 24.39 0.81
CA THR A 88 2.53 25.41 1.22
C THR A 88 3.05 25.06 2.61
N ALA A 89 4.33 24.76 2.72
CA ALA A 89 4.98 24.56 4.00
C ALA A 89 5.36 25.91 4.63
N ARG A 90 5.22 26.01 5.96
CA ARG A 90 5.83 27.09 6.74
C ARG A 90 7.12 26.58 7.37
N GLU A 91 8.21 27.31 7.19
CA GLU A 91 9.48 26.99 7.84
C GLU A 91 9.42 27.33 9.33
N ASP A 92 9.95 26.44 10.16
CA ASP A 92 10.01 26.60 11.63
C ASP A 92 11.41 26.30 12.19
N GLY A 93 12.43 26.55 11.36
CA GLY A 93 13.84 26.51 11.74
C GLY A 93 14.42 25.12 12.07
N SER A 94 15.66 25.14 12.56
CA SER A 94 16.47 23.93 12.78
C SER A 94 16.01 23.06 13.94
N LEU A 95 15.37 23.65 14.96
CA LEU A 95 14.88 22.92 16.13
C LEU A 95 13.80 21.91 15.73
N LEU A 96 12.77 22.36 15.00
CA LEU A 96 11.70 21.46 14.54
C LEU A 96 12.24 20.43 13.55
N ARG A 97 13.13 20.84 12.63
CA ARG A 97 13.80 19.91 11.71
C ARG A 97 14.49 18.77 12.44
N ASN A 98 15.28 19.08 13.48
CA ASN A 98 16.03 18.06 14.20
C ASN A 98 15.12 17.11 14.98
N ALA A 99 14.05 17.64 15.60
CA ALA A 99 13.04 16.82 16.26
C ALA A 99 12.32 15.88 15.28
N ALA A 100 11.90 16.39 14.12
CA ALA A 100 11.25 15.60 13.08
C ALA A 100 12.16 14.51 12.51
N MET A 101 13.44 14.81 12.26
CA MET A 101 14.42 13.82 11.80
C MET A 101 14.66 12.72 12.83
N LYS A 102 14.71 13.08 14.13
CA LYS A 102 14.85 12.11 15.22
C LYS A 102 13.66 11.16 15.27
N GLU A 103 12.44 11.71 15.23
CA GLU A 103 11.20 10.92 15.22
C GLU A 103 11.17 9.98 14.01
N LEU A 104 11.50 10.48 12.82
CA LEU A 104 11.57 9.66 11.61
C LEU A 104 12.57 8.51 11.77
N ASP A 105 13.75 8.76 12.33
CA ASP A 105 14.74 7.71 12.58
C ASP A 105 14.25 6.67 13.61
N GLU A 106 13.48 7.09 14.62
CA GLU A 106 12.87 6.18 15.60
C GLU A 106 11.78 5.30 14.94
N LEU A 107 10.90 5.90 14.14
CA LEU A 107 9.88 5.17 13.36
C LEU A 107 10.51 4.18 12.38
N ILE A 108 11.60 4.57 11.70
CA ILE A 108 12.32 3.68 10.79
C ILE A 108 12.89 2.48 11.55
N LYS A 109 13.56 2.69 12.69
CA LYS A 109 14.10 1.61 13.53
C LYS A 109 13.01 0.69 14.07
N ALA A 110 11.83 1.23 14.36
CA ALA A 110 10.67 0.48 14.81
C ALA A 110 10.00 -0.32 13.67
N GLY A 111 10.29 -0.01 12.39
CA GLY A 111 9.58 -0.57 11.24
C GLY A 111 8.17 0.01 11.06
N GLN A 112 7.96 1.22 11.57
CA GLN A 112 6.67 1.93 11.58
C GLN A 112 6.65 3.14 10.65
N ALA A 113 7.77 3.48 10.01
CA ALA A 113 7.81 4.54 9.02
C ALA A 113 6.99 4.18 7.77
N THR A 114 6.39 5.17 7.14
CA THR A 114 5.71 4.98 5.85
C THR A 114 6.72 4.48 4.82
N GLY A 115 6.48 3.29 4.26
CA GLY A 115 7.41 2.58 3.38
C GLY A 115 8.21 1.44 4.05
N SER A 116 8.06 1.23 5.36
CA SER A 116 8.54 0.02 6.06
C SER A 116 7.74 -1.24 5.73
N VAL A 117 6.64 -1.10 4.97
CA VAL A 117 5.92 -2.20 4.32
C VAL A 117 5.83 -1.91 2.83
N ARG A 118 6.20 -2.88 1.99
CA ARG A 118 6.05 -2.80 0.54
C ARG A 118 5.11 -3.89 0.04
N LEU A 119 3.96 -3.49 -0.52
CA LEU A 119 3.00 -4.40 -1.13
C LEU A 119 3.28 -4.55 -2.62
N PHE A 120 3.64 -5.75 -3.06
CA PHE A 120 3.91 -6.09 -4.44
C PHE A 120 2.69 -6.72 -5.11
N SER A 121 2.30 -6.26 -6.30
CA SER A 121 1.36 -7.00 -7.15
C SER A 121 2.15 -7.97 -8.04
N VAL A 122 2.03 -9.28 -7.80
CA VAL A 122 2.85 -10.27 -8.52
C VAL A 122 2.54 -10.26 -10.02
N ARG A 123 1.25 -10.15 -10.39
CA ARG A 123 0.81 -10.09 -11.78
C ARG A 123 1.44 -8.92 -12.55
N HIS A 124 1.48 -7.74 -11.93
CA HIS A 124 1.89 -6.50 -12.61
C HIS A 124 3.40 -6.24 -12.52
N GLU A 125 4.01 -6.52 -11.37
CA GLU A 125 5.42 -6.22 -11.13
C GLU A 125 6.35 -7.38 -11.54
N PHE A 126 5.84 -8.61 -11.58
CA PHE A 126 6.58 -9.82 -11.91
C PHE A 126 5.81 -10.71 -12.91
N PRO A 127 5.44 -10.18 -14.11
CA PRO A 127 4.54 -10.86 -15.03
C PRO A 127 5.10 -12.18 -15.58
N SER A 128 6.43 -12.29 -15.73
CA SER A 128 7.09 -13.50 -16.23
C SER A 128 7.07 -14.62 -15.19
N GLU A 129 7.35 -14.28 -13.94
CA GLU A 129 7.30 -15.16 -12.78
C GLU A 129 5.86 -15.63 -12.52
N TRP A 130 4.89 -14.70 -12.62
CA TRP A 130 3.47 -15.01 -12.55
C TRP A 130 3.04 -16.01 -13.63
N HIS A 131 3.43 -15.78 -14.89
CA HIS A 131 3.13 -16.70 -15.98
C HIS A 131 3.72 -18.09 -15.76
N ARG A 132 4.97 -18.17 -15.26
CA ARG A 132 5.63 -19.44 -14.94
C ARG A 132 4.91 -20.20 -13.81
N PHE A 133 4.49 -19.49 -12.77
CA PHE A 133 3.69 -20.06 -11.68
C PHE A 133 2.35 -20.61 -12.20
N LYS A 134 1.64 -19.87 -13.05
CA LYS A 134 0.35 -20.32 -13.58
C LYS A 134 0.47 -21.53 -14.51
N THR A 135 1.57 -21.67 -15.26
CA THR A 135 1.67 -22.67 -16.34
C THR A 135 2.55 -23.87 -16.00
N GLN A 136 3.62 -23.70 -15.23
CA GLN A 136 4.69 -24.71 -15.13
C GLN A 136 4.82 -25.29 -13.73
N THR A 137 4.83 -24.47 -12.69
CA THR A 137 5.20 -24.91 -11.32
C THR A 137 4.29 -24.31 -10.25
N ASN A 138 4.13 -24.98 -9.11
CA ASN A 138 3.46 -24.41 -7.94
C ASN A 138 4.39 -23.50 -7.12
N GLU A 139 5.63 -23.32 -7.59
CA GLU A 139 6.64 -22.48 -6.96
C GLU A 139 6.71 -21.11 -7.65
N LEU A 140 6.71 -20.07 -6.84
CA LEU A 140 6.90 -18.69 -7.26
C LEU A 140 8.24 -18.21 -6.71
N SER A 141 9.18 -17.89 -7.60
CA SER A 141 10.45 -17.25 -7.23
C SER A 141 10.45 -15.81 -7.72
N LEU A 142 10.62 -14.86 -6.78
CA LEU A 142 10.66 -13.42 -7.04
C LEU A 142 12.01 -12.85 -6.66
N THR A 143 12.56 -11.97 -7.49
CA THR A 143 13.78 -11.23 -7.15
C THR A 143 13.43 -9.81 -6.71
N LEU A 144 13.51 -9.56 -5.40
CA LEU A 144 13.26 -8.25 -4.81
C LEU A 144 14.53 -7.40 -4.87
N ARG A 145 14.43 -6.18 -5.41
CA ARG A 145 15.58 -5.30 -5.68
C ARG A 145 15.41 -3.95 -4.96
N PRO A 146 16.50 -3.24 -4.62
CA PRO A 146 16.42 -1.96 -3.91
C PRO A 146 15.49 -0.94 -4.58
N GLU A 147 15.48 -0.87 -5.91
CA GLU A 147 14.66 0.05 -6.70
C GLU A 147 13.14 -0.18 -6.56
N HIS A 148 12.71 -1.33 -6.04
CA HIS A 148 11.29 -1.56 -5.75
C HIS A 148 10.81 -0.80 -4.50
N TYR A 149 11.73 -0.31 -3.67
CA TYR A 149 11.46 0.38 -2.42
C TYR A 149 11.56 1.90 -2.58
N PRO A 150 10.91 2.68 -1.69
CA PRO A 150 11.03 4.13 -1.69
C PRO A 150 12.50 4.58 -1.65
N PHE A 151 12.80 5.71 -2.27
CA PHE A 151 14.18 6.21 -2.38
C PHE A 151 14.92 6.28 -1.04
N TRP A 152 14.25 6.77 0.01
CA TRP A 152 14.81 6.87 1.37
C TRP A 152 15.22 5.51 1.96
N ALA A 153 14.62 4.42 1.47
CA ALA A 153 14.80 3.06 1.95
C ALA A 153 15.89 2.30 1.19
N GLN A 154 16.28 2.70 -0.03
CA GLN A 154 17.22 1.95 -0.89
C GLN A 154 18.56 1.64 -0.19
N GLY A 155 19.11 2.59 0.58
CA GLY A 155 20.34 2.37 1.37
C GLY A 155 20.13 1.64 2.70
N ARG A 156 18.88 1.41 3.11
CA ARG A 156 18.50 0.78 4.38
C ARG A 156 18.05 -0.67 4.16
N VAL A 157 17.33 -0.97 3.08
CA VAL A 157 16.84 -2.33 2.76
C VAL A 157 17.96 -3.36 2.62
N ALA A 158 19.13 -2.97 2.14
CA ALA A 158 20.29 -3.88 2.07
C ALA A 158 20.80 -4.33 3.45
N ARG A 159 20.51 -3.55 4.50
CA ARG A 159 20.92 -3.76 5.90
C ARG A 159 19.76 -4.13 6.82
N GLY A 160 18.53 -3.91 6.37
CA GLY A 160 17.31 -4.23 7.11
C GLY A 160 17.03 -5.73 7.14
N ARG A 161 16.11 -6.11 8.01
CA ARG A 161 15.60 -7.47 8.14
C ARG A 161 14.11 -7.50 7.85
N VAL A 162 13.67 -8.56 7.18
CA VAL A 162 12.22 -8.80 7.04
C VAL A 162 11.66 -9.20 8.41
N THR A 163 10.51 -8.63 8.76
CA THR A 163 9.78 -8.91 10.01
C THR A 163 8.50 -9.68 9.76
N ALA A 164 7.90 -9.50 8.59
CA ALA A 164 6.78 -10.31 8.13
C ALA A 164 6.69 -10.34 6.61
N VAL A 165 6.18 -11.45 6.09
CA VAL A 165 5.67 -11.54 4.71
C VAL A 165 4.19 -11.86 4.80
N THR A 166 3.34 -10.95 4.32
CA THR A 166 1.90 -11.14 4.26
C THR A 166 1.49 -11.46 2.83
N LEU A 167 0.78 -12.55 2.62
CA LEU A 167 0.21 -12.90 1.34
C LEU A 167 -1.25 -12.48 1.31
N LEU A 168 -1.67 -11.88 0.20
CA LEU A 168 -3.07 -11.67 -0.13
C LEU A 168 -3.32 -12.32 -1.48
N ALA A 169 -4.30 -13.21 -1.58
CA ALA A 169 -4.61 -13.90 -2.82
C ALA A 169 -6.11 -13.85 -3.11
N ARG A 170 -6.44 -13.78 -4.40
CA ARG A 170 -7.82 -13.96 -4.89
C ARG A 170 -7.94 -15.35 -5.48
N SER A 171 -8.90 -16.13 -5.00
CA SER A 171 -9.19 -17.49 -5.48
C SER A 171 -10.62 -17.87 -5.13
N GLU A 172 -11.20 -18.75 -5.94
CA GLU A 172 -12.47 -19.42 -5.63
C GLU A 172 -12.34 -20.39 -4.45
N GLN A 173 -11.13 -20.90 -4.20
CA GLN A 173 -10.86 -21.83 -3.11
C GLN A 173 -11.09 -21.16 -1.75
N MET A 174 -11.61 -21.94 -0.79
CA MET A 174 -11.87 -21.45 0.57
C MET A 174 -10.59 -21.30 1.39
N GLU A 175 -9.59 -22.14 1.11
CA GLU A 175 -8.30 -22.16 1.80
C GLU A 175 -7.20 -22.51 0.80
N VAL A 176 -6.05 -21.84 0.96
CA VAL A 176 -4.84 -22.07 0.17
C VAL A 176 -3.68 -22.18 1.15
N SER A 177 -2.83 -23.19 0.99
CA SER A 177 -1.61 -23.27 1.79
C SER A 177 -0.43 -22.69 1.01
N ALA A 178 0.43 -21.98 1.74
CA ALA A 178 1.64 -21.41 1.20
C ALA A 178 2.82 -21.74 2.13
N THR A 179 3.99 -21.97 1.55
CA THR A 179 5.21 -22.21 2.30
C THR A 179 6.33 -21.28 1.87
N ILE A 180 7.17 -20.92 2.83
CA ILE A 180 8.43 -20.19 2.66
C ILE A 180 9.51 -21.03 3.35
N GLY A 181 10.37 -21.68 2.55
CA GLY A 181 11.34 -22.63 3.08
C GLY A 181 10.65 -23.77 3.84
N SER A 182 10.89 -23.89 5.16
CA SER A 182 10.23 -24.86 6.03
C SER A 182 8.99 -24.33 6.75
N ASP A 183 8.74 -23.01 6.70
CA ASP A 183 7.57 -22.41 7.36
C ASP A 183 6.36 -22.49 6.43
N GLY A 184 5.21 -22.87 6.98
CA GLY A 184 3.98 -23.09 6.23
C GLY A 184 2.80 -22.44 6.92
N ILE A 185 1.96 -21.77 6.13
CA ILE A 185 0.76 -21.10 6.61
C ILE A 185 -0.46 -21.50 5.78
N MET A 186 -1.63 -21.36 6.39
CA MET A 186 -2.92 -21.42 5.70
C MET A 186 -3.42 -19.99 5.47
N LEU A 187 -3.80 -19.68 4.23
CA LEU A 187 -4.47 -18.45 3.87
C LEU A 187 -5.98 -18.63 4.05
N GLN A 188 -6.63 -17.69 4.73
CA GLN A 188 -8.06 -17.72 5.03
C GLN A 188 -8.76 -16.47 4.51
N LYS A 189 -10.02 -16.60 4.11
CA LYS A 189 -10.79 -15.46 3.58
C LYS A 189 -11.04 -14.43 4.68
N ASP A 190 -10.76 -13.18 4.38
CA ASP A 190 -11.06 -12.04 5.23
C ASP A 190 -12.20 -11.21 4.64
N ALA A 191 -13.33 -11.15 5.36
CA ALA A 191 -14.52 -10.41 4.93
C ALA A 191 -14.28 -8.90 4.82
N ALA A 192 -13.39 -8.33 5.63
CA ALA A 192 -13.06 -6.90 5.58
C ALA A 192 -12.27 -6.54 4.32
N LEU A 193 -11.59 -7.52 3.72
CA LEU A 193 -10.80 -7.37 2.49
C LEU A 193 -11.53 -7.94 1.26
N GLY A 194 -12.86 -7.95 1.26
CA GLY A 194 -13.65 -8.43 0.13
C GLY A 194 -13.44 -9.92 -0.15
N ASN A 195 -13.27 -10.73 0.90
CA ASN A 195 -13.03 -12.18 0.85
C ASN A 195 -11.71 -12.58 0.17
N LEU A 196 -10.71 -11.70 0.15
CA LEU A 196 -9.34 -12.09 -0.18
C LEU A 196 -8.81 -13.10 0.85
N LEU A 197 -8.06 -14.08 0.37
CA LEU A 197 -7.32 -15.01 1.20
C LEU A 197 -6.10 -14.29 1.77
N ILE A 198 -5.97 -14.20 3.09
CA ILE A 198 -4.85 -13.58 3.78
C ILE A 198 -4.12 -14.57 4.67
N GLY A 199 -2.80 -14.43 4.74
CA GLY A 199 -2.00 -15.10 5.75
C GLY A 199 -0.64 -14.44 5.89
N LYS A 200 0.01 -14.66 7.03
CA LYS A 200 1.22 -13.93 7.42
C LYS A 200 2.29 -14.87 7.96
N PHE A 201 3.45 -14.84 7.33
CA PHE A 201 4.66 -15.44 7.85
C PHE A 201 5.31 -14.48 8.85
N THR A 202 5.52 -14.94 10.07
CA THR A 202 6.27 -14.21 11.13
C THR A 202 7.54 -14.94 11.54
N ASN A 203 7.67 -16.24 11.24
CA ASN A 203 8.83 -17.06 11.56
C ASN A 203 9.76 -17.17 10.35
N ILE A 204 10.44 -16.07 10.00
CA ILE A 204 11.07 -15.94 8.68
C ILE A 204 12.47 -16.55 8.68
N ALA A 205 12.66 -17.61 7.90
CA ALA A 205 13.98 -18.18 7.59
C ALA A 205 14.52 -17.72 6.22
N PRO A 206 13.68 -17.44 5.21
CA PRO A 206 14.01 -16.46 4.15
C PRO A 206 12.82 -15.62 3.58
N PRO A 207 13.05 -14.48 2.92
CA PRO A 207 14.34 -13.82 2.76
C PRO A 207 14.68 -13.09 4.07
N ALA A 208 15.91 -13.29 4.57
CA ALA A 208 16.39 -12.61 5.77
C ALA A 208 16.50 -11.09 5.58
N LYS A 209 16.53 -10.63 4.33
CA LYS A 209 16.63 -9.23 3.92
C LYS A 209 15.46 -8.86 3.00
N PRO A 210 15.04 -7.59 2.97
CA PRO A 210 14.01 -7.12 2.04
C PRO A 210 14.39 -7.33 0.57
N THR A 211 15.68 -7.34 0.25
CA THR A 211 16.18 -7.62 -1.11
C THR A 211 16.69 -9.05 -1.23
N GLY A 212 16.57 -9.64 -2.42
CA GLY A 212 17.04 -10.99 -2.73
C GLY A 212 15.94 -11.86 -3.29
N GLU A 213 16.21 -13.17 -3.34
CA GLU A 213 15.25 -14.15 -3.85
C GLU A 213 14.23 -14.53 -2.76
N LEU A 214 12.94 -14.34 -3.06
CA LEU A 214 11.81 -14.82 -2.26
C LEU A 214 11.19 -16.01 -3.00
N LYS A 215 11.28 -17.20 -2.40
CA LYS A 215 10.65 -18.42 -2.91
C LYS A 215 9.45 -18.78 -2.08
N LEU A 216 8.33 -18.97 -2.77
CA LEU A 216 7.04 -19.36 -2.23
C LEU A 216 6.58 -20.63 -2.93
N SER A 217 6.02 -21.58 -2.20
CA SER A 217 5.34 -22.73 -2.80
C SER A 217 3.90 -22.76 -2.35
N PHE A 218 2.98 -23.05 -3.27
CA PHE A 218 1.54 -23.13 -2.99
C PHE A 218 1.04 -24.55 -3.21
N ASN A 219 -0.03 -24.95 -2.52
CA ASN A 219 -0.71 -26.22 -2.83
C ASN A 219 -1.48 -26.20 -4.15
N THR A 220 -1.66 -25.02 -4.75
CA THR A 220 -2.54 -24.79 -5.91
C THR A 220 -1.99 -23.69 -6.82
N LYS A 221 -2.33 -23.75 -8.10
CA LYS A 221 -2.10 -22.67 -9.08
C LYS A 221 -3.37 -21.87 -9.35
N GLU A 222 -4.51 -22.26 -8.78
CA GLU A 222 -5.83 -21.66 -9.02
C GLU A 222 -6.03 -20.35 -8.26
N LEU A 223 -5.03 -19.47 -8.34
CA LEU A 223 -5.09 -18.09 -7.90
C LEU A 223 -5.41 -17.22 -9.10
N SER A 224 -6.42 -16.36 -8.98
CA SER A 224 -6.69 -15.33 -9.98
C SER A 224 -5.71 -14.16 -9.78
N ASP A 225 -5.42 -13.76 -8.54
CA ASP A 225 -4.41 -12.74 -8.23
C ASP A 225 -3.64 -13.05 -6.95
N LEU A 226 -2.45 -12.44 -6.86
CA LEU A 226 -1.55 -12.56 -5.72
C LEU A 226 -0.85 -11.23 -5.47
N TRP A 227 -0.91 -10.77 -4.22
CA TRP A 227 -0.15 -9.66 -3.68
C TRP A 227 0.68 -10.12 -2.48
N ILE A 228 1.86 -9.51 -2.34
CA ILE A 228 2.83 -9.87 -1.29
C ILE A 228 3.26 -8.60 -0.57
N ALA A 229 2.93 -8.48 0.71
CA ALA A 229 3.37 -7.37 1.55
C ALA A 229 4.61 -7.78 2.36
N VAL A 230 5.76 -7.16 2.05
CA VAL A 230 7.02 -7.37 2.76
C VAL A 230 7.20 -6.27 3.80
N SER A 231 7.13 -6.63 5.08
CA SER A 231 7.38 -5.75 6.22
C SER A 231 8.83 -5.87 6.66
N TRP A 232 9.49 -4.75 6.96
CA TRP A 232 10.92 -4.72 7.28
C TRP A 232 11.29 -3.62 8.28
N LYS A 233 12.45 -3.79 8.93
CA LYS A 233 13.08 -2.78 9.80
C LYS A 233 14.59 -2.92 9.85
#